data_AF-A0A529ND89-F1
#
_entry.id   AF-A0A529ND89-F1
#
_cell.length_a   1.000
_cell.length_b   1.000
_cell.length_c   1.000
_cell.angle_alpha   90.00
_cell.angle_beta   90.00
_cell.angle_gamma   90.00
#
_symmetry.space_group_name_H-M   'P 1'
#
loop_
_entity.id
_entity.type
_entity.pdbx_description
1 polymer ?
#
loop_
_entity_poly.entity_id
_entity_poly.type
_entity_poly.pdbx_seq_one_letter_code
_entity_poly.pdbx_strand_id
1 'polypeptide(L)'
;AYLSLVEVLYGYPLDGVVLTIGCDKTTPALLMAAATVNIPAIALSVGPMLNGWHKGKRTGSGTIVWESRQRLSAGEINYDEFMDIVASSAPSTGYCNTMGTATTMNSLAEALGMQLPGSAAIPAPYRERGQIAYETGKRIVDMVHEDLKPSDIMTRQAFENAIV
;
A
#
# COMPACT_ATOMS: atom_id res chain seq x y z
N ALA A 1 6.95 -13.98 -2.82
CA ALA A 1 6.92 -12.55 -3.17
C ALA A 1 8.34 -12.01 -3.32
N TYR A 2 9.10 -11.82 -2.23
CA TYR A 2 10.48 -11.30 -2.29
C TYR A 2 11.42 -12.12 -3.20
N LEU A 3 11.68 -13.40 -2.87
CA LEU A 3 12.61 -14.24 -3.65
C LEU A 3 12.21 -14.32 -5.12
N SER A 4 10.93 -14.55 -5.38
CA SER A 4 10.39 -14.61 -6.75
C SER A 4 10.66 -13.34 -7.54
N LEU A 5 10.54 -12.16 -6.92
CA LEU A 5 10.78 -10.90 -7.60
C LEU A 5 12.28 -10.64 -7.82
N VAL A 6 13.15 -11.02 -6.88
CA VAL A 6 14.60 -10.96 -7.07
C VAL A 6 15.02 -11.74 -8.33
N GLU A 7 14.56 -13.00 -8.45
CA GLU A 7 14.90 -13.84 -9.61
C GLU A 7 14.36 -13.26 -10.92
N VAL A 8 13.15 -12.68 -10.91
CA VAL A 8 12.57 -12.08 -12.12
C VAL A 8 13.34 -10.83 -12.54
N LEU A 9 13.64 -9.92 -11.61
CA LEU A 9 14.33 -8.68 -11.93
C LEU A 9 15.79 -8.92 -12.34
N TYR A 10 16.45 -9.91 -11.75
CA TYR A 10 17.83 -10.25 -12.10
C TYR A 10 17.94 -11.11 -13.36
N GLY A 11 16.99 -12.02 -13.57
CA GLY A 11 17.04 -13.03 -14.64
C GLY A 11 16.50 -12.58 -15.99
N TYR A 12 15.74 -11.47 -16.06
CA TYR A 12 15.15 -10.94 -17.30
C TYR A 12 15.71 -9.56 -17.66
N PRO A 13 15.67 -9.16 -18.95
CA PRO A 13 16.20 -7.88 -19.41
C PRO A 13 15.23 -6.72 -19.07
N LEU A 14 15.21 -6.32 -17.80
CA LEU A 14 14.40 -5.22 -17.28
C LEU A 14 15.33 -4.11 -16.77
N ASP A 15 15.27 -2.93 -17.37
CA ASP A 15 16.12 -1.79 -16.99
C ASP A 15 15.55 -0.99 -15.79
N GLY A 16 14.26 -1.16 -15.49
CA GLY A 16 13.60 -0.55 -14.35
C GLY A 16 12.26 -1.20 -14.03
N VAL A 17 11.70 -0.92 -12.84
CA VAL A 17 10.48 -1.57 -12.36
C VAL A 17 9.52 -0.62 -11.64
N VAL A 18 8.22 -0.76 -11.94
CA VAL A 18 7.14 -0.19 -11.12
C VAL A 18 6.62 -1.26 -10.17
N LEU A 19 6.73 -1.00 -8.87
CA LEU A 19 6.30 -1.91 -7.80
C LEU A 19 4.85 -1.58 -7.42
N THR A 20 3.88 -2.36 -7.90
CA THR A 20 2.48 -2.21 -7.45
C THR A 20 2.32 -2.77 -6.04
N ILE A 21 2.25 -1.86 -5.06
CA ILE A 21 2.20 -2.17 -3.63
C ILE A 21 0.82 -1.87 -3.06
N GLY A 22 0.41 -2.57 -2.00
CA GLY A 22 -0.93 -2.39 -1.44
C GLY A 22 -1.13 -3.14 -0.13
N CYS A 23 -1.54 -4.39 -0.24
CA CYS A 23 -1.80 -5.25 0.92
C CYS A 23 -0.54 -5.40 1.77
N ASP A 24 -0.71 -5.52 3.09
CA ASP A 24 0.32 -5.40 4.13
C ASP A 24 1.75 -5.79 3.74
N LYS A 25 1.93 -7.00 3.22
CA LYS A 25 3.25 -7.63 3.02
C LYS A 25 3.81 -7.39 1.62
N THR A 26 3.00 -6.88 0.70
CA THR A 26 3.44 -6.57 -0.67
C THR A 26 4.47 -5.45 -0.64
N THR A 27 4.20 -4.35 0.07
CA THR A 27 5.10 -3.21 0.15
C THR A 27 6.52 -3.57 0.61
N PRO A 28 6.74 -4.17 1.80
CA PRO A 28 8.09 -4.53 2.22
C PRO A 28 8.72 -5.58 1.31
N ALA A 29 7.97 -6.59 0.87
CA ALA A 29 8.54 -7.66 0.03
C ALA A 29 9.06 -7.14 -1.32
N LEU A 30 8.33 -6.20 -1.94
CA LEU A 30 8.69 -5.62 -3.22
C LEU A 30 9.84 -4.61 -3.09
N LEU A 31 9.82 -3.77 -2.06
CA LEU A 31 10.91 -2.83 -1.78
C LEU A 31 12.21 -3.56 -1.43
N MET A 32 12.15 -4.62 -0.62
CA MET A 32 13.31 -5.45 -0.32
C MET A 32 13.91 -6.05 -1.60
N ALA A 33 13.09 -6.60 -2.51
CA ALA A 33 13.58 -7.22 -3.73
C ALA A 33 14.24 -6.21 -4.68
N ALA A 34 13.63 -5.03 -4.84
CA ALA A 34 14.22 -3.94 -5.62
C ALA A 34 15.53 -3.44 -4.99
N ALA A 35 15.61 -3.36 -3.65
CA ALA A 35 16.85 -3.01 -2.96
C ALA A 35 17.97 -4.04 -3.21
N THR A 36 17.63 -5.34 -3.24
CA THR A 36 18.59 -6.42 -3.49
C THR A 36 19.16 -6.40 -4.90
N VAL A 37 18.31 -6.19 -5.91
CA VAL A 37 18.74 -6.17 -7.33
C VAL A 37 19.34 -4.82 -7.73
N ASN A 38 18.87 -3.74 -7.09
CA ASN A 38 19.37 -2.38 -7.22
C ASN A 38 19.37 -1.82 -8.66
N ILE A 39 18.30 -2.09 -9.40
CA ILE A 39 17.95 -1.37 -10.64
C ILE A 39 16.93 -0.25 -10.32
N PRO A 40 16.81 0.81 -11.15
CA PRO A 40 15.82 1.86 -10.98
C PRO A 40 14.42 1.32 -10.68
N ALA A 41 13.85 1.73 -9.54
CA ALA A 41 12.57 1.22 -9.07
C ALA A 41 11.73 2.31 -8.41
N ILE A 42 10.43 2.31 -8.70
CA ILE A 42 9.45 3.21 -8.09
C ILE A 42 8.23 2.42 -7.62
N ALA A 43 7.72 2.74 -6.44
CA ALA A 43 6.51 2.14 -5.90
C ALA A 43 5.25 2.90 -6.33
N LEU A 44 4.16 2.16 -6.47
CA LEU A 44 2.83 2.67 -6.73
C LEU A 44 1.84 2.01 -5.77
N SER A 45 1.38 2.79 -4.80
CA SER A 45 0.26 2.39 -3.93
C SER A 45 -1.01 2.13 -4.74
N VAL A 46 -1.75 1.06 -4.44
CA VAL A 46 -3.09 0.85 -5.01
C VAL A 46 -4.13 1.78 -4.36
N GLY A 47 -3.95 2.10 -3.08
CA GLY A 47 -4.82 2.98 -2.29
C GLY A 47 -5.79 2.25 -1.34
N PRO A 48 -6.26 2.93 -0.28
CA PRO A 48 -7.25 2.37 0.64
C PRO A 48 -8.63 2.27 0.00
N MET A 49 -9.46 1.40 0.57
CA MET A 49 -10.91 1.40 0.34
C MET A 49 -11.54 2.72 0.82
N LEU A 50 -12.75 3.00 0.35
CA LEU A 50 -13.57 4.08 0.88
C LEU A 50 -14.04 3.79 2.31
N ASN A 51 -14.52 4.82 3.00
CA ASN A 51 -15.11 4.68 4.33
C ASN A 51 -16.35 3.75 4.29
N GLY A 52 -16.35 2.74 5.14
CA GLY A 52 -17.51 1.88 5.38
C GLY A 52 -18.53 2.55 6.30
N TRP A 53 -19.80 2.18 6.14
CA TRP A 53 -20.90 2.71 6.97
C TRP A 53 -21.92 1.62 7.28
N HIS A 54 -22.32 1.53 8.55
CA HIS A 54 -23.42 0.67 9.01
C HIS A 54 -24.34 1.46 9.94
N LYS A 55 -25.62 1.56 9.59
CA LYS A 55 -26.65 2.30 10.37
C LYS A 55 -26.20 3.73 10.76
N GLY A 56 -25.59 4.45 9.83
CA GLY A 56 -25.09 5.83 10.04
C GLY A 56 -23.79 5.93 10.84
N LYS A 57 -23.19 4.82 11.26
CA LYS A 57 -21.89 4.78 11.96
C LYS A 57 -20.78 4.33 11.02
N ARG A 58 -19.59 4.90 11.17
CA ARG A 58 -18.40 4.53 10.38
C ARG A 58 -17.92 3.12 10.76
N THR A 59 -17.57 2.32 9.76
CA THR A 59 -17.01 0.98 9.93
C THR A 59 -15.65 0.89 9.26
N GLY A 60 -14.60 0.91 10.07
CA GLY A 60 -13.21 0.77 9.62
C GLY A 60 -12.84 -0.70 9.45
N SER A 61 -12.23 -1.05 8.32
CA SER A 61 -11.75 -2.41 8.07
C SER A 61 -10.68 -2.79 9.09
N GLY A 62 -10.79 -4.01 9.64
CA GLY A 62 -9.98 -4.50 10.74
C GLY A 62 -10.49 -4.06 12.11
N THR A 63 -10.60 -2.75 12.38
CA THR A 63 -11.02 -2.26 13.72
C THR A 63 -12.44 -2.67 14.06
N ILE A 64 -13.38 -2.59 13.11
CA ILE A 64 -14.78 -2.95 13.36
C ILE A 64 -14.96 -4.43 13.68
N VAL A 65 -14.08 -5.29 13.16
CA VAL A 65 -14.11 -6.74 13.42
C VAL A 65 -13.84 -6.99 14.90
N TRP A 66 -12.85 -6.29 15.48
CA TRP A 66 -12.52 -6.43 16.90
C TRP A 66 -13.66 -5.94 17.80
N GLU A 67 -14.21 -4.75 17.51
CA GLU A 67 -15.35 -4.20 18.25
C GLU A 67 -16.58 -5.12 18.16
N SER A 68 -16.92 -5.58 16.95
CA SER A 68 -18.09 -6.42 16.72
C SER A 68 -17.93 -7.80 17.37
N ARG A 69 -16.71 -8.34 17.43
CA ARG A 69 -16.43 -9.59 18.17
C ARG A 69 -16.71 -9.43 19.67
N GLN A 70 -16.34 -8.29 20.26
CA GLN A 70 -16.63 -8.02 21.68
C GLN A 70 -18.15 -7.94 21.91
N ARG A 71 -18.87 -7.19 21.08
CA ARG A 71 -20.33 -7.04 21.17
C ARG A 71 -21.07 -8.37 20.98
N LEU A 72 -20.61 -9.20 20.03
CA LEU A 72 -21.15 -10.55 19.82
C LEU A 72 -20.93 -11.43 21.05
N SER A 73 -19.73 -11.41 21.64
CA SER A 73 -19.43 -12.20 22.85
C SER A 73 -20.21 -11.75 24.09
N ALA A 74 -20.58 -10.46 24.14
CA ALA A 74 -21.44 -9.89 25.18
C ALA A 74 -22.95 -10.15 24.95
N GLY A 75 -23.32 -10.75 23.80
CA GLY A 75 -24.72 -10.99 23.43
C GLY A 75 -25.49 -9.73 23.00
N GLU A 76 -24.79 -8.63 22.72
CA GLU A 76 -25.41 -7.35 22.29
C GLU A 76 -25.84 -7.36 20.83
N ILE A 77 -25.21 -8.20 20.01
CA ILE A 77 -25.55 -8.45 18.60
C ILE A 77 -25.59 -9.94 18.35
N ASN A 78 -26.34 -10.36 17.33
CA ASN A 78 -26.31 -11.74 16.85
C ASN A 78 -25.26 -11.91 15.72
N TYR A 79 -25.09 -13.14 15.25
CA TYR A 79 -24.10 -13.46 14.21
C TYR A 79 -24.43 -12.79 12.87
N ASP A 80 -25.70 -12.69 12.50
CA ASP A 80 -26.11 -12.05 11.24
C ASP A 80 -25.78 -10.55 11.26
N GLU A 81 -26.08 -9.85 12.35
CA GLU A 81 -25.69 -8.45 12.52
C GLU A 81 -24.17 -8.28 12.57
N PHE A 82 -23.44 -9.21 13.21
CA PHE A 82 -21.98 -9.22 13.14
C PHE A 82 -21.47 -9.28 11.70
N MET A 83 -22.03 -10.17 10.88
CA MET A 83 -21.64 -10.32 9.48
C MET A 83 -21.97 -9.06 8.66
N ASP A 84 -23.15 -8.46 8.86
CA ASP A 84 -23.54 -7.21 8.19
C ASP A 84 -22.61 -6.05 8.55
N ILE A 85 -22.22 -5.93 9.83
CA ILE A 85 -21.30 -4.89 10.29
C ILE A 85 -19.92 -5.11 9.64
N VAL A 86 -19.39 -6.33 9.65
CA VAL A 86 -18.07 -6.63 9.07
C VAL A 86 -18.06 -6.39 7.56
N ALA A 87 -19.09 -6.85 6.85
CA ALA A 87 -19.21 -6.66 5.39
C ALA A 87 -19.26 -5.18 5.02
N SER A 88 -19.93 -4.34 5.82
CA SER A 88 -20.00 -2.89 5.57
C SER A 88 -18.64 -2.18 5.57
N SER A 89 -17.61 -2.79 6.16
CA SER A 89 -16.25 -2.20 6.26
C SER A 89 -15.40 -2.36 5.00
N ALA A 90 -15.88 -3.13 4.01
CA ALA A 90 -15.22 -3.34 2.73
C ALA A 90 -16.09 -2.84 1.55
N PRO A 91 -16.34 -1.52 1.43
CA PRO A 91 -17.32 -0.98 0.49
C PRO A 91 -16.81 -0.81 -0.95
N SER A 92 -15.51 -0.98 -1.20
CA SER A 92 -14.90 -0.72 -2.51
C SER A 92 -13.65 -1.57 -2.74
N THR A 93 -13.03 -1.45 -3.91
CA THR A 93 -11.65 -1.90 -4.13
C THR A 93 -10.67 -1.12 -3.26
N GLY A 94 -9.52 -1.72 -2.97
CA GLY A 94 -8.44 -1.14 -2.18
C GLY A 94 -8.04 -2.01 -0.98
N TYR A 95 -7.05 -1.56 -0.21
CA TYR A 95 -6.67 -2.18 1.07
C TYR A 95 -7.43 -1.56 2.25
N CYS A 96 -7.18 -2.05 3.47
CA CYS A 96 -7.84 -1.58 4.70
C CYS A 96 -7.82 -0.05 4.82
N ASN A 97 -8.99 0.56 5.06
CA ASN A 97 -9.19 2.01 5.16
C ASN A 97 -8.86 2.60 6.55
N THR A 98 -8.20 1.81 7.41
CA THR A 98 -7.71 2.21 8.73
C THR A 98 -6.19 2.42 8.68
N MET A 99 -5.62 3.02 9.72
CA MET A 99 -4.16 3.05 9.93
C MET A 99 -3.62 1.68 10.39
N GLY A 100 -3.93 0.64 9.63
CA GLY A 100 -3.33 -0.68 9.75
C GLY A 100 -2.05 -0.79 8.92
N THR A 101 -1.49 -2.00 8.86
CA THR A 101 -0.18 -2.25 8.21
C THR A 101 -0.15 -1.82 6.76
N ALA A 102 -1.17 -2.09 5.95
CA ALA A 102 -1.23 -1.62 4.56
C ALA A 102 -1.02 -0.10 4.45
N THR A 103 -1.82 0.70 5.15
CA THR A 103 -1.70 2.17 5.10
C THR A 103 -0.34 2.63 5.63
N THR A 104 0.12 2.09 6.76
CA THR A 104 1.44 2.41 7.33
C THR A 104 2.57 2.12 6.36
N MET A 105 2.59 0.95 5.73
CA MET A 105 3.67 0.58 4.81
C MET A 105 3.63 1.41 3.52
N ASN A 106 2.45 1.77 3.02
CA ASN A 106 2.34 2.66 1.87
C ASN A 106 2.81 4.09 2.23
N SER A 107 2.45 4.62 3.40
CA SER A 107 3.01 5.89 3.90
C SER A 107 4.53 5.83 4.05
N LEU A 108 5.06 4.72 4.56
CA LEU A 108 6.50 4.49 4.68
C LEU A 108 7.19 4.51 3.32
N ALA A 109 6.61 3.91 2.28
CA ALA A 109 7.18 3.95 0.93
C ALA A 109 7.27 5.38 0.39
N GLU A 110 6.32 6.26 0.74
CA GLU A 110 6.38 7.68 0.38
C GLU A 110 7.41 8.43 1.21
N ALA A 111 7.47 8.21 2.52
CA ALA A 111 8.43 8.84 3.42
C ALA A 111 9.90 8.47 3.09
N LEU A 112 10.13 7.23 2.62
CA LEU A 112 11.43 6.80 2.10
C LEU A 112 11.82 7.48 0.79
N GLY A 113 10.88 8.14 0.10
CA GLY A 113 11.08 8.70 -1.24
C GLY A 113 10.94 7.69 -2.38
N MET A 114 10.40 6.49 -2.11
CA MET A 114 10.27 5.42 -3.10
C MET A 114 9.00 5.51 -3.94
N GLN A 115 8.12 6.48 -3.72
CA GLN A 115 6.98 6.76 -4.59
C GLN A 115 6.73 8.26 -4.72
N LEU A 116 5.90 8.64 -5.70
CA LEU A 116 5.56 10.05 -5.92
C LEU A 116 4.81 10.65 -4.73
N PRO A 117 5.05 11.94 -4.39
CA PRO A 117 4.36 12.62 -3.31
C PRO A 117 2.83 12.59 -3.45
N GLY A 118 2.14 12.36 -2.35
CA GLY A 118 0.68 12.21 -2.26
C GLY A 118 0.15 10.84 -2.67
N SER A 119 0.99 9.93 -3.17
CA SER A 119 0.53 8.62 -3.65
C SER A 119 -0.01 7.71 -2.55
N ALA A 120 0.52 7.74 -1.32
CA ALA A 120 0.14 6.77 -0.30
C ALA A 120 -1.35 6.86 0.13
N ALA A 121 -1.94 8.05 0.06
CA ALA A 121 -3.23 8.34 0.67
C ALA A 121 -4.41 8.38 -0.32
N ILE A 122 -4.18 8.39 -1.63
CA ILE A 122 -5.26 8.45 -2.63
C ILE A 122 -6.09 7.17 -2.58
N PRO A 123 -7.41 7.23 -2.29
CA PRO A 123 -8.27 6.04 -2.29
C PRO A 123 -8.26 5.32 -3.64
N ALA A 124 -8.29 3.99 -3.62
CA ALA A 124 -8.16 3.19 -4.84
C ALA A 124 -9.20 3.52 -5.94
N PRO A 125 -10.48 3.81 -5.61
CA PRO A 125 -11.47 4.12 -6.64
C PRO A 125 -11.40 5.56 -7.21
N TYR A 126 -10.53 6.42 -6.67
CA TYR A 126 -10.46 7.81 -7.10
C TYR A 126 -9.76 7.92 -8.45
N ARG A 127 -10.21 8.85 -9.31
CA ARG A 127 -9.57 9.08 -10.62
C ARG A 127 -8.11 9.50 -10.48
N GLU A 128 -7.77 10.15 -9.37
CA GLU A 128 -6.43 10.56 -8.97
C GLU A 128 -5.48 9.37 -8.88
N ARG A 129 -5.97 8.16 -8.55
CA ARG A 129 -5.15 6.94 -8.54
C ARG A 129 -4.68 6.58 -9.94
N GLY A 130 -5.55 6.71 -10.94
CA GLY A 130 -5.18 6.49 -12.34
C GLY A 130 -4.22 7.56 -12.85
N GLN A 131 -4.41 8.81 -12.44
CA GLN A 131 -3.54 9.93 -12.81
C GLN A 131 -2.13 9.76 -12.24
N ILE A 132 -1.99 9.44 -10.95
CA ILE A 132 -0.66 9.23 -10.36
C ILE A 132 0.02 7.98 -10.91
N ALA A 133 -0.73 6.92 -11.24
CA ALA A 133 -0.18 5.75 -11.92
C ALA A 133 0.42 6.09 -13.28
N TYR A 134 -0.24 6.97 -14.05
CA TYR A 134 0.28 7.47 -15.32
C TYR A 134 1.57 8.27 -15.13
N GLU A 135 1.62 9.17 -14.14
CA GLU A 135 2.84 9.94 -13.82
C GLU A 135 3.98 9.05 -13.29
N THR A 136 3.68 8.01 -12.51
CA THR A 136 4.66 7.00 -12.10
C THR A 136 5.27 6.29 -13.30
N GLY A 137 4.46 5.95 -14.31
CA GLY A 137 4.92 5.31 -15.54
C GLY A 137 5.86 6.19 -16.37
N LYS A 138 5.64 7.51 -16.40
CA LYS A 138 6.61 8.45 -16.98
C LYS A 138 7.88 8.52 -16.14
N ARG A 139 7.72 8.68 -14.83
CA ARG A 139 8.86 8.89 -13.93
C ARG A 139 9.84 7.73 -13.93
N ILE A 140 9.37 6.48 -14.00
CA ILE A 140 10.28 5.33 -14.02
C ILE A 140 11.18 5.32 -15.25
N VAL A 141 10.71 5.80 -16.41
CA VAL A 141 11.52 5.89 -17.63
C VAL A 141 12.63 6.93 -17.43
N ASP A 142 12.30 8.08 -16.86
CA ASP A 142 13.30 9.11 -16.52
C ASP A 142 14.33 8.58 -15.52
N MET A 143 13.89 7.83 -14.49
CA MET A 143 14.78 7.21 -13.50
C MET A 143 15.76 6.21 -14.14
N VAL A 144 15.34 5.48 -15.18
CA VAL A 144 16.22 4.59 -15.93
C VAL A 144 17.30 5.38 -16.66
N HIS A 145 16.94 6.48 -17.31
CA HIS A 145 17.92 7.35 -17.99
C HIS A 145 18.87 8.06 -17.01
N GLU A 146 18.39 8.37 -15.80
CA GLU A 146 19.17 8.97 -14.71
C GLU A 146 20.03 7.95 -13.93
N ASP A 147 19.82 6.65 -14.14
CA ASP A 147 20.37 5.56 -13.32
C ASP A 147 20.09 5.76 -11.80
N LEU A 148 18.90 6.28 -11.48
CA LEU A 148 18.48 6.56 -10.10
C LEU A 148 17.98 5.29 -9.41
N LYS A 149 18.81 4.72 -8.53
CA LYS A 149 18.59 3.40 -7.93
C LYS A 149 18.03 3.47 -6.50
N PRO A 150 17.46 2.36 -6.01
CA PRO A 150 17.02 2.24 -4.63
C PRO A 150 18.12 2.56 -3.61
N SER A 151 19.39 2.21 -3.88
CA SER A 151 20.53 2.56 -3.01
C SER A 151 20.78 4.06 -2.88
N ASP A 152 20.40 4.84 -3.88
CA ASP A 152 20.58 6.29 -3.90
C ASP A 152 19.46 7.02 -3.14
N ILE A 153 18.29 6.38 -3.03
CA ILE A 153 17.10 6.92 -2.38
C ILE A 153 16.99 6.45 -0.92
N MET A 154 17.12 5.14 -0.66
CA MET A 154 16.94 4.51 0.65
C MET A 154 18.19 4.67 1.54
N THR A 155 18.59 5.92 1.73
CA THR A 155 19.68 6.31 2.63
C THR A 155 19.27 6.19 4.08
N ARG A 156 20.25 6.26 4.99
CA ARG A 156 19.98 6.30 6.44
C ARG A 156 19.01 7.42 6.80
N GLN A 157 19.19 8.61 6.22
CA GLN A 157 18.32 9.77 6.45
C GLN A 157 16.89 9.50 5.98
N ALA A 158 16.70 8.81 4.85
CA ALA A 158 15.38 8.41 4.39
C ALA A 158 14.70 7.45 5.38
N PHE A 159 15.45 6.47 5.91
CA PHE A 159 14.93 5.58 6.96
C PHE A 159 14.61 6.32 8.26
N GLU A 160 15.43 7.30 8.66
CA GLU A 160 15.14 8.16 9.82
C GLU A 160 13.85 8.97 9.59
N ASN A 161 13.64 9.53 8.39
CA ASN A 161 12.39 10.21 8.03
C ASN A 161 11.17 9.28 8.08
N ALA A 162 11.34 8.00 7.72
CA ALA A 162 10.24 7.02 7.75
C ALA A 162 9.85 6.57 9.17
N ILE A 163 10.71 6.81 10.18
CA ILE A 163 10.44 6.48 11.59
C ILE A 163 9.64 7.61 12.29
N VAL A 164 9.83 8.86 11.86
CA VAL A 164 9.19 10.07 12.41
C VAL A 164 7.75 10.21 11.92
#